data_AF-A0A2D7VYI1-F1
#
_entry.id   AF-A0A2D7VYI1-F1
#
_cell.length_a   1.000
_cell.length_b   1.000
_cell.length_c   1.000
_cell.angle_alpha   90.00
_cell.angle_beta   90.00
_cell.angle_gamma   90.00
#
_symmetry.space_group_name_H-M   'P 1'
#
loop_
_entity.id
_entity.type
_entity.pdbx_description
1 polymer ?
#
loop_
_entity_poly.entity_id
_entity_poly.type
_entity_poly.pdbx_seq_one_letter_code
_entity_poly.pdbx_strand_id
1 'polypeptide(L)'
;MIVRRCAKNMDIVIHKNTKPGMTKMVMMADGSMTPLKYPNTKKYFLWVDGVITHKSDSFETIENVYVNTCVQKECHSHGRIDIVKHKLVNNKVTLR
;
A
#
# COMPACT_ATOMS: atom_id res chain seq x y z
N MET A 1 -1.82 3.28 9.29
CA MET A 1 -0.41 3.64 9.07
C MET A 1 0.01 3.16 7.70
N ILE A 2 0.82 3.92 6.94
CA ILE A 2 1.31 3.49 5.63
C ILE A 2 2.56 2.63 5.81
N VAL A 3 2.58 1.45 5.21
CA VAL A 3 3.71 0.53 5.25
C VAL A 3 4.56 0.72 4.01
N ARG A 4 3.92 0.66 2.84
CA ARG A 4 4.59 0.64 1.54
C ARG A 4 3.77 1.39 0.49
N ARG A 5 4.44 2.18 -0.35
CA ARG A 5 3.86 2.96 -1.47
C ARG A 5 4.53 2.60 -2.78
N CYS A 6 3.78 2.73 -3.88
CA CYS A 6 4.31 2.65 -5.24
C CYS A 6 5.46 3.64 -5.48
N ALA A 7 6.52 3.19 -6.16
CA ALA A 7 7.68 4.03 -6.48
C ALA A 7 7.29 5.23 -7.37
N LYS A 8 6.37 5.03 -8.32
CA LYS A 8 5.86 6.02 -9.28
C LYS A 8 4.81 7.00 -8.71
N ASN A 9 4.62 7.08 -7.39
CA ASN A 9 3.59 7.92 -6.74
C ASN A 9 2.14 7.60 -7.15
N MET A 10 1.87 6.42 -7.69
CA MET A 10 0.50 5.96 -7.94
C MET A 10 -0.20 5.61 -6.62
N ASP A 11 -1.54 5.62 -6.64
CA ASP A 11 -2.41 5.35 -5.48
C ASP A 11 -2.48 3.87 -5.12
N ILE A 12 -1.34 3.16 -5.17
CA ILE A 12 -1.18 1.76 -4.76
C ILE A 12 -0.37 1.75 -3.46
N VAL A 13 -1.06 1.49 -2.34
CA VAL A 13 -0.49 1.64 -0.99
C VAL A 13 -0.92 0.51 -0.07
N ILE A 14 0.04 -0.10 0.62
CA ILE A 14 -0.23 -1.01 1.74
C ILE A 14 -0.36 -0.19 3.02
N HIS A 15 -1.47 -0.37 3.72
CA HIS A 15 -1.70 0.18 5.03
C HIS A 15 -1.71 -0.92 6.10
N LYS A 16 -1.11 -0.61 7.25
CA LYS A 16 -1.34 -1.33 8.50
C LYS A 16 -2.56 -0.72 9.18
N ASN A 17 -3.52 -1.57 9.52
CA ASN A 17 -4.75 -1.21 10.20
C ASN A 17 -4.48 -0.99 11.69
N THR A 18 -4.03 0.21 12.04
CA THR A 18 -3.72 0.59 13.42
C THR A 18 -4.92 1.19 14.16
N LYS A 19 -5.97 1.57 13.43
CA LYS A 19 -7.15 2.27 13.95
C LYS A 19 -8.39 1.77 13.17
N PRO A 20 -8.94 0.61 13.53
CA PRO A 20 -10.08 0.02 12.84
C PRO A 20 -11.28 0.97 12.81
N GLY A 21 -11.99 1.05 11.68
CA GLY A 21 -13.19 1.87 11.52
C GLY A 21 -12.97 3.37 11.38
N MET A 22 -11.72 3.87 11.43
CA MET A 22 -11.41 5.28 11.19
C MET A 22 -11.63 5.66 9.72
N THR A 23 -12.29 6.78 9.47
CA THR A 23 -12.31 7.41 8.14
C THR A 23 -11.33 8.58 8.11
N LYS A 24 -10.52 8.68 7.06
CA LYS A 24 -9.60 9.80 6.84
C LYS A 24 -9.69 10.26 5.38
N MET A 25 -9.62 11.57 5.17
CA MET A 25 -9.42 12.14 3.83
C MET A 25 -7.96 11.97 3.41
N VAL A 26 -7.74 11.37 2.24
CA VAL A 26 -6.42 11.15 1.67
C VAL A 26 -6.37 11.81 0.29
N MET A 27 -5.28 12.53 0.04
CA MET A 27 -5.00 13.12 -1.26
C MET A 27 -4.46 12.04 -2.20
N MET A 28 -5.07 11.95 -3.35
CA MET A 28 -4.74 11.03 -4.44
C MET A 28 -3.60 11.60 -5.29
N ALA A 29 -3.06 10.77 -6.19
CA ALA A 29 -2.04 11.20 -7.14
C ALA A 29 -2.52 12.29 -8.11
N ASP A 30 -3.81 12.33 -8.41
CA ASP A 30 -4.46 13.35 -9.26
C ASP A 30 -4.78 14.66 -8.52
N GLY A 31 -4.48 14.74 -7.22
CA GLY A 31 -4.79 15.89 -6.37
C GLY A 31 -6.21 15.90 -5.79
N SER A 32 -7.06 14.93 -6.16
CA SER A 32 -8.39 14.77 -5.57
C SER A 32 -8.32 14.28 -4.12
N MET A 33 -9.34 14.59 -3.32
CA MET A 33 -9.44 14.16 -1.93
C MET A 33 -10.47 13.04 -1.83
N THR A 34 -10.05 11.85 -1.39
CA THR A 34 -10.95 10.70 -1.24
C THR A 34 -11.05 10.22 0.20
N PRO A 35 -12.25 9.80 0.64
CA PRO A 35 -12.43 9.24 1.96
C PRO A 35 -11.91 7.79 1.99
N LEU A 36 -10.84 7.55 2.75
CA LEU A 36 -10.36 6.22 3.07
C LEU A 36 -10.96 5.76 4.40
N LYS A 37 -11.90 4.80 4.34
CA LYS A 37 -12.42 4.12 5.52
C LYS A 37 -11.59 2.88 5.84
N TYR A 38 -10.88 2.91 6.97
CA TYR A 38 -10.10 1.79 7.47
C TYR A 38 -11.04 0.61 7.76
N PRO A 39 -10.64 -0.62 7.41
CA PRO A 39 -11.45 -1.79 7.66
C PRO A 39 -11.59 -2.02 9.17
N ASN A 40 -12.72 -2.58 9.61
CA ASN A 40 -12.92 -2.95 11.01
C ASN A 40 -12.11 -4.19 11.41
N THR A 41 -11.70 -4.98 10.43
CA THR A 41 -11.02 -6.27 10.62
C THR A 41 -9.74 -6.33 9.79
N LYS A 42 -8.90 -7.32 10.09
CA LYS A 42 -7.59 -7.59 9.45
C LYS A 42 -6.49 -6.59 9.78
N LYS A 43 -5.25 -7.09 9.88
CA LYS A 43 -4.06 -6.30 10.23
C LYS A 43 -3.56 -5.39 9.11
N TYR A 44 -3.74 -5.78 7.86
CA TYR A 44 -3.26 -5.07 6.68
C TYR A 44 -4.35 -4.96 5.61
N PHE A 45 -4.28 -3.90 4.83
CA PHE A 45 -5.13 -3.73 3.66
C PHE A 45 -4.38 -3.01 2.53
N LEU A 46 -4.75 -3.37 1.30
CA LEU A 46 -4.24 -2.77 0.08
C LEU A 46 -5.27 -1.76 -0.41
N TRP A 47 -4.80 -0.53 -0.59
CA TRP A 47 -5.57 0.58 -1.14
C TRP A 47 -5.07 0.86 -2.55
N VAL A 48 -5.99 0.88 -3.53
CA VAL A 48 -5.72 1.04 -4.95
C VAL A 48 -6.75 2.02 -5.52
N ASP A 49 -6.28 3.15 -6.05
CA ASP A 49 -7.11 4.17 -6.71
C ASP A 49 -8.38 4.52 -5.92
N GLY A 50 -8.25 4.66 -4.60
CA GLY A 50 -9.36 5.08 -3.74
C GLY A 50 -10.16 3.95 -3.12
N VAL A 51 -9.95 2.70 -3.56
CA VAL A 51 -10.72 1.55 -3.09
C VAL A 51 -9.82 0.57 -2.35
N ILE A 52 -10.34 -0.03 -1.27
CA ILE A 52 -9.66 -1.15 -0.60
C ILE A 52 -9.94 -2.42 -1.38
N THR A 53 -8.94 -2.93 -2.11
CA THR A 53 -9.10 -4.12 -2.96
C THR A 53 -8.88 -5.41 -2.19
N HIS A 54 -7.94 -5.43 -1.24
CA HIS A 54 -7.58 -6.63 -0.48
C HIS A 54 -7.32 -6.34 1.00
N LYS A 55 -7.52 -7.34 1.85
CA LYS A 55 -7.31 -7.30 3.30
C LYS A 55 -6.67 -8.61 3.76
N SER A 56 -5.70 -8.56 4.67
CA SER A 56 -5.01 -9.76 5.18
C SER A 56 -4.48 -9.55 6.59
N ASP A 57 -4.30 -10.65 7.33
CA ASP A 57 -3.57 -10.65 8.60
C ASP A 57 -2.07 -10.86 8.42
N SER A 58 -1.65 -11.38 7.26
CA SER A 58 -0.25 -11.63 6.91
C SER A 58 0.30 -10.52 6.01
N PHE A 59 1.46 -9.98 6.39
CA PHE A 59 2.16 -8.99 5.58
C PHE A 59 2.66 -9.59 4.25
N GLU A 60 3.14 -10.83 4.28
CA GLU A 60 3.59 -11.54 3.07
C GLU A 60 2.47 -11.67 2.04
N THR A 61 1.28 -12.08 2.47
CA THR A 61 0.14 -12.23 1.57
C THR A 61 -0.25 -10.91 0.92
N ILE A 62 -0.36 -9.83 1.70
CA ILE A 62 -0.76 -8.53 1.16
C ILE A 62 0.34 -7.91 0.30
N GLU A 63 1.61 -8.19 0.61
CA GLU A 63 2.75 -7.74 -0.19
C GLU A 63 2.79 -8.43 -1.56
N ASN A 64 2.52 -9.74 -1.62
CA ASN A 64 2.44 -10.45 -2.90
C ASN A 64 1.33 -9.88 -3.79
N VAL A 65 0.15 -9.60 -3.21
CA VAL A 65 -0.94 -8.95 -3.93
C VAL A 65 -0.52 -7.57 -4.42
N TYR A 66 0.11 -6.76 -3.57
CA TYR A 66 0.64 -5.44 -3.94
C TYR A 66 1.62 -5.52 -5.11
N VAL A 67 2.58 -6.45 -5.07
CA VAL A 67 3.59 -6.63 -6.13
C VAL A 67 2.90 -6.96 -7.46
N ASN A 68 1.91 -7.86 -7.45
CA ASN A 68 1.14 -8.22 -8.63
C ASN A 68 0.32 -7.04 -9.17
N THR A 69 -0.36 -6.29 -8.30
CA THR A 69 -1.10 -5.08 -8.68
C THR A 69 -0.17 -4.02 -9.27
N CYS A 70 1.04 -3.86 -8.73
CA CYS A 70 2.03 -2.95 -9.28
C CYS A 70 2.47 -3.39 -10.69
N VAL A 71 2.71 -4.68 -10.93
CA VAL A 71 3.05 -5.20 -12.27
C VAL A 71 1.91 -4.92 -13.26
N GLN A 72 0.66 -5.17 -12.87
CA GLN A 72 -0.51 -4.92 -13.72
C GLN A 72 -0.72 -3.44 -14.07
N LYS A 73 -0.36 -2.54 -13.15
CA LYS A 73 -0.49 -1.08 -13.31
C LYS A 73 0.82 -0.41 -13.74
N GLU A 74 1.79 -1.19 -14.21
CA GLU A 74 3.10 -0.69 -14.67
C GLU A 74 3.87 0.15 -13.62
N CYS A 75 3.59 -0.07 -12.33
CA CYS A 75 4.34 0.47 -11.22
C CYS A 75 5.56 -0.40 -10.91
N HIS A 76 6.72 0.23 -10.68
CA HIS A 76 7.88 -0.48 -10.16
C HIS A 76 7.67 -0.86 -8.69
N SER A 77 7.49 -2.16 -8.44
CA SER A 77 7.43 -2.70 -7.09
C SER A 77 8.82 -2.93 -6.49
N HIS A 78 9.82 -3.31 -7.29
CA HIS A 78 11.08 -3.93 -6.81
C HIS A 78 10.86 -5.29 -6.10
N GLY A 79 9.75 -5.98 -6.40
CA GLY A 79 9.44 -7.28 -5.82
C GLY A 79 9.09 -7.23 -4.33
N ARG A 80 9.24 -8.34 -3.62
CA ARG A 80 9.05 -8.39 -2.16
C ARG A 80 10.18 -7.65 -1.46
N ILE A 81 9.87 -7.03 -0.32
CA ILE A 81 10.90 -6.41 0.50
C ILE A 81 11.84 -7.50 1.00
N ASP A 82 13.11 -7.29 0.67
CA ASP A 82 14.24 -8.06 1.14
C ASP A 82 15.11 -7.07 1.92
N ILE A 83 15.20 -7.25 3.24
CA ILE A 83 15.88 -6.31 4.12
C ILE A 83 17.40 -6.18 3.85
N VAL A 84 17.99 -7.17 3.17
CA VAL A 84 19.41 -7.17 2.79
C VAL A 84 19.61 -6.35 1.52
N LYS A 85 18.71 -6.48 0.54
CA LYS A 85 18.84 -5.85 -0.78
C LYS A 85 18.17 -4.49 -0.88
N HIS A 86 17.18 -4.24 -0.03
CA HIS A 86 16.29 -3.09 -0.14
C HIS A 86 16.37 -2.16 1.07
N LYS A 87 16.00 -0.90 0.84
CA LYS A 87 15.72 0.10 1.87
C LYS A 87 14.39 0.78 1.59
N LEU A 88 13.78 1.32 2.63
CA LEU A 88 12.56 2.13 2.53
C LEU A 88 12.94 3.61 2.62
N VAL A 89 12.61 4.36 1.57
CA VAL A 89 12.73 5.83 1.55
C VAL A 89 11.33 6.40 1.37
N ASN A 90 10.82 7.13 2.36
CA ASN A 90 9.44 7.65 2.35
C ASN A 90 8.38 6.57 2.06
N ASN A 91 8.53 5.39 2.66
CA ASN A 91 7.71 4.19 2.44
C ASN A 91 7.76 3.63 1.01
N LYS A 92 8.69 4.05 0.16
CA LYS A 92 8.94 3.44 -1.14
C LYS A 92 10.12 2.48 -1.04
N VAL A 93 9.98 1.30 -1.63
CA VAL A 93 11.06 0.34 -1.72
C VAL A 93 12.02 0.79 -2.82
N THR A 94 13.30 0.85 -2.47
CA THR A 94 14.40 1.11 -3.41
C THR A 94 15.56 0.16 -3.11
N LEU A 95 16.45 -0.01 -4.08
CA LEU A 95 17.70 -0.75 -3.92
C LEU A 95 18.60 -0.01 -2.93
N ARG A 96 19.36 -0.78 -2.12
CA ARG A 96 20.30 -0.21 -1.14
C ARG A 96 21.45 0.51 -1.80
#